data_AF-A0A964JB80-F1
#
_entry.id   AF-A0A964JB80-F1
#
_cell.length_a   1.000
_cell.length_b   1.000
_cell.length_c   1.000
_cell.angle_alpha   90.00
_cell.angle_beta   90.00
_cell.angle_gamma   90.00
#
_symmetry.space_group_name_H-M   'P 1'
#
loop_
_entity.id
_entity.type
_entity.pdbx_description
1 polymer ?
#
loop_
_entity_poly.entity_id
_entity_poly.type
_entity_poly.pdbx_seq_one_letter_code
_entity_poly.pdbx_strand_id
1 'polypeptide(L)' 'MKKPPYEYRIAIIMAILTILPIGATQLGWYLYGKKMGFNFGMVVGTISVILAAYLMYQKGWRDEDEE' A
#
# COMPACT_ATOMS: atom_id res chain seq x y z
N MET A 1 -9.49 -1.11 17.57
CA MET A 1 -8.11 -0.58 17.56
C MET A 1 -8.18 0.93 17.58
N LYS A 2 -7.38 1.61 18.43
CA LYS A 2 -7.33 3.09 18.47
C LYS A 2 -6.78 3.60 17.13
N LYS A 3 -7.40 4.63 16.56
CA LYS A 3 -6.97 5.25 15.29
C LYS A 3 -5.53 5.76 15.50
N PRO A 4 -4.54 5.37 14.67
CA PRO A 4 -3.20 5.95 14.77
C PRO A 4 -3.26 7.46 14.49
N PRO A 5 -2.31 8.26 14.99
CA PRO A 5 -2.25 9.68 14.67
C PRO A 5 -2.14 9.91 13.15
N TYR A 6 -2.61 11.05 12.68
CA TYR A 6 -2.71 11.38 11.26
C TYR A 6 -1.44 11.10 10.46
N GLU A 7 -0.29 11.59 10.93
CA GLU A 7 0.99 11.41 10.25
C GLU A 7 1.35 9.92 10.07
N TYR A 8 1.12 9.11 11.10
CA TYR A 8 1.34 7.66 11.03
C TYR A 8 0.38 6.99 10.04
N ARG A 9 -0.87 7.42 9.96
CA ARG A 9 -1.83 6.88 8.99
C ARG A 9 -1.36 7.15 7.55
N ILE A 10 -0.91 8.37 7.27
CA ILE A 10 -0.37 8.73 5.95
C ILE A 10 0.92 7.95 5.66
N ALA A 11 1.83 7.83 6.62
CA ALA A 11 3.05 7.03 6.47
C ALA A 11 2.73 5.55 6.17
N ILE A 12 1.75 4.97 6.85
CA ILE A 12 1.30 3.59 6.61
C ILE A 12 0.70 3.47 5.20
N ILE A 13 -0.16 4.40 4.78
CA ILE A 13 -0.74 4.38 3.42
C ILE A 13 0.38 4.46 2.37
N MET A 14 1.35 5.36 2.56
CA MET A 14 2.51 5.48 1.66
C MET A 14 3.33 4.18 1.62
N ALA A 15 3.56 3.56 2.77
CA ALA A 15 4.26 2.29 2.85
C ALA A 15 3.51 1.16 2.12
N ILE A 16 2.19 1.05 2.30
CA ILE A 16 1.34 0.08 1.58
C ILE A 16 1.46 0.30 0.06
N LEU A 17 1.38 1.55 -0.40
CA LEU A 17 1.40 1.88 -1.82
C LEU A 17 2.76 1.73 -2.49
N THR A 18 3.86 1.73 -1.72
CA THR A 18 5.22 1.73 -2.27
C THR A 18 5.97 0.44 -1.96
N ILE A 19 6.07 0.06 -0.68
CA ILE A 19 6.90 -1.07 -0.24
C ILE A 19 6.34 -2.38 -0.78
N LEU A 20 5.02 -2.59 -0.71
CA LEU A 20 4.41 -3.85 -1.15
C LEU A 20 4.54 -4.06 -2.67
N PRO A 21 4.17 -3.10 -3.54
CA PRO A 21 4.25 -3.31 -4.99
C PRO A 21 5.69 -3.40 -5.48
N ILE A 22 6.60 -2.58 -4.92
CA ILE A 22 8.03 -2.63 -5.27
C ILE A 22 8.64 -3.95 -4.80
N GLY A 23 8.36 -4.36 -3.56
CA GLY A 23 8.84 -5.64 -3.01
C GLY A 23 8.36 -6.84 -3.82
N ALA A 24 7.08 -6.87 -4.18
CA ALA A 24 6.51 -7.90 -5.04
C ALA A 24 7.16 -7.91 -6.45
N THR A 25 7.42 -6.73 -7.00
CA THR A 25 8.13 -6.61 -8.30
C THR A 25 9.54 -7.17 -8.21
N GLN A 26 10.29 -6.78 -7.18
CA GLN A 26 11.69 -7.20 -7.01
C GLN A 26 11.80 -8.69 -6.73
N LEU A 27 11.01 -9.23 -5.81
CA LEU A 27 11.00 -10.66 -5.50
C LEU A 27 10.51 -11.50 -6.68
N GLY A 28 9.43 -11.05 -7.33
CA GLY A 28 8.90 -11.73 -8.51
C GLY A 28 9.90 -11.75 -9.67
N TRP A 29 10.63 -10.65 -9.86
CA TRP A 29 11.68 -10.58 -10.87
C TRP A 29 12.82 -11.52 -10.51
N TYR A 30 13.31 -11.44 -9.28
CA TYR A 30 14.44 -12.26 -8.82
C TYR A 30 14.16 -13.77 -8.96
N LEU A 31 12.95 -14.21 -8.63
CA LEU A 31 12.59 -15.63 -8.62
C LEU A 31 12.05 -16.16 -9.96
N TYR A 32 11.35 -15.33 -10.75
CA TYR A 32 10.58 -15.78 -11.92
C TYR A 32 10.87 -14.97 -13.20
N GLY A 33 11.85 -14.07 -13.16
CA GLY A 33 12.26 -13.24 -14.28
C GLY A 33 11.42 -11.98 -14.47
N LYS A 34 11.92 -11.08 -15.33
CA LYS A 34 11.42 -9.70 -15.50
C LYS A 34 9.92 -9.60 -15.72
N LYS A 35 9.38 -10.35 -16.69
CA LYS A 35 7.95 -10.28 -17.05
C LYS A 35 7.05 -10.67 -15.89
N MET A 36 7.41 -11.73 -15.16
CA MET A 36 6.63 -12.16 -13.99
C MET A 36 6.76 -11.22 -12.81
N GLY A 37 7.95 -10.63 -12.59
CA GLY A 37 8.14 -9.56 -11.61
C GLY A 37 7.19 -8.39 -11.83
N PHE A 38 7.10 -7.86 -13.05
CA PHE A 38 6.15 -6.80 -13.37
C PHE A 38 4.69 -7.22 -13.12
N ASN A 39 4.32 -8.45 -13.51
CA ASN A 39 2.97 -8.95 -13.26
C ASN A 39 2.63 -9.00 -11.76
N PHE A 40 3.57 -9.46 -10.92
CA PHE A 40 3.38 -9.46 -9.46
C PHE A 40 3.25 -8.05 -8.89
N GLY A 41 4.09 -7.12 -9.35
CA GLY A 41 4.00 -5.71 -9.02
C GLY A 41 2.63 -5.11 -9.33
N MET A 42 2.08 -5.39 -10.51
CA MET A 42 0.76 -4.89 -10.93
C MET A 42 -0.38 -5.46 -10.08
N VAL A 43 -0.37 -6.76 -9.80
CA VAL A 43 -1.40 -7.41 -8.99
C VAL A 43 -1.35 -6.90 -7.54
N VAL A 44 -0.17 -6.91 -6.91
CA VAL A 44 0.00 -6.42 -5.54
C VAL A 44 -0.25 -4.91 -5.46
N GLY A 45 0.13 -4.15 -6.49
CA GLY A 45 -0.20 -2.73 -6.64
C GLY A 45 -1.70 -2.46 -6.60
N THR A 46 -2.48 -3.21 -7.38
CA THR A 46 -3.93 -3.08 -7.41
C THR A 46 -4.54 -3.34 -6.03
N ILE A 47 -4.11 -4.41 -5.36
CA ILE A 47 -4.57 -4.74 -4.00
C ILE A 47 -4.18 -3.64 -3.01
N SER A 48 -2.97 -3.10 -3.12
CA SER A 48 -2.46 -2.03 -2.26
C SER A 48 -3.29 -0.75 -2.39
N VAL A 49 -3.69 -0.39 -3.62
CA VAL A 49 -4.57 0.76 -3.88
C VAL A 49 -5.97 0.53 -3.31
N ILE A 50 -6.55 -0.66 -3.48
CA ILE A 50 -7.87 -1.00 -2.91
C ILE A 50 -7.84 -0.86 -1.38
N LEU A 51 -6.80 -1.38 -0.72
CA LEU A 51 -6.63 -1.27 0.72
C LEU A 51 -6.43 0.18 1.17
N ALA A 52 -5.59 0.94 0.46
CA ALA A 52 -5.38 2.36 0.77
C ALA A 52 -6.68 3.17 0.61
N ALA A 53 -7.46 2.93 -0.45
CA ALA A 53 -8.75 3.58 -0.68
C ALA A 53 -9.76 3.23 0.43
N TYR A 54 -9.82 1.96 0.84
CA TYR A 54 -10.65 1.52 1.97
C TYR A 54 -10.28 2.24 3.26
N LEU A 55 -8.98 2.35 3.58
CA LEU A 55 -8.49 3.02 4.78
C LEU A 55 -8.80 4.53 4.72
N MET A 56 -8.50 5.18 3.61
CA MET A 56 -8.74 6.61 3.44
C MET A 56 -10.22 6.96 3.51
N TYR A 57 -11.07 6.25 2.77
CA TYR A 57 -12.49 6.57 2.62
C TYR A 57 -13.35 5.97 3.74
N GLN A 58 -13.31 4.65 3.93
CA GLN A 58 -14.22 3.98 4.87
C GLN A 58 -13.77 4.06 6.33
N LYS A 59 -12.46 4.21 6.58
CA LYS A 59 -11.92 4.36 7.94
C LYS A 59 -11.60 5.81 8.31
N GLY A 60 -11.85 6.76 7.41
CA GLY A 60 -11.54 8.18 7.63
C GLY A 60 -10.06 8.42 7.92
N TRP A 61 -9.16 7.61 7.33
CA TRP A 61 -7.72 7.79 7.56
C TRP A 61 -7.17 9.04 6.87
N ARG A 62 -7.91 9.61 5.92
CA ARG A 62 -7.56 10.86 5.25
C ARG A 62 -7.84 12.11 6.09
N ASP A 63 -8.73 12.02 7.06
CA ASP A 63 -9.12 13.17 7.88
C ASP A 63 -8.07 13.41 8.96
N GLU A 64 -7.70 14.68 9.14
CA GLU A 64 -6.84 15.10 10.26
C GLU A 64 -7.49 14.74 11.60
N ASP A 65 -6.68 14.57 12.63
CA ASP A 65 -7.22 14.41 13.97
C ASP A 65 -7.82 15.78 14.40
N GLU A 66 -9.07 15.79 14.89
CA GLU A 66 -9.64 17.00 15.50
C GLU A 66 -8.83 17.33 16.76
N GLU A 67 -8.41 18.60 16.93
CA GLU A 67 -7.63 19.10 18.09
C GLU A 67 -8.27 18.78 19.45
#